data_AF-A0A963FT14-F1
#
_entry.id   AF-A0A963FT14-F1
#
_cell.length_a   1.000
_cell.length_b   1.000
_cell.length_c   1.000
_cell.angle_alpha   90.00
_cell.angle_beta   90.00
_cell.angle_gamma   90.00
#
_symmetry.space_group_name_H-M   'P 1'
#
loop_
_entity.id
_entity.type
_entity.pdbx_description
1 polymer ?
#
loop_
_entity_poly.entity_id
_entity_poly.type
_entity_poly.pdbx_seq_one_letter_code
_entity_poly.pdbx_strand_id
1 'polypeptide(L)'
;GQRSRLLIVGVSGVGKTAFLWHLTACAAEGDVRPGGAAPLPIYLPLGRYAADIGVEAMIRGQLENLGELHDEQFVDWLIKHGGFLLLFDGLNELGDARRDEIVTFVEQHSQHNWVVATSQDAYARQFGHWGAVETMPKLTRSGIEALLRHHLGEARAASLVATLDEQQTALLALPQNLELALELAPELADEAAGLRLPDSEEGLFRAVFEQQFAAWREAGTGDFIDLLTADAYAMLRDRAPATLPPEIASPLIERKLMRQLGDAVYFRHDTLRGYAASAWLAGHWRTAIEQDGAQIDANWDAMLRFTTARLLLQKNGAAEVEALLFALLERAPDRSAVLFAWLEQEHADAVASYRDKFDRAFGEVTRTRLTRAA
;
A
#
# COMPACT_ATOMS: atom_id res chain seq x y z
N GLY A 1 32.47 -1.63 10.47
CA GLY A 1 32.06 -1.92 9.08
C GLY A 1 30.83 -1.11 8.79
N GLN A 2 30.88 -0.20 7.83
CA GLN A 2 29.78 0.73 7.54
C GLN A 2 28.64 -0.06 6.86
N ARG A 3 27.41 0.11 7.35
CA ARG A 3 26.23 -0.62 6.87
C ARG A 3 25.81 -0.07 5.50
N SER A 4 26.28 -0.66 4.41
CA SER A 4 25.90 -0.26 3.04
C SER A 4 24.52 -0.76 2.59
N ARG A 5 23.79 -1.46 3.46
CA ARG A 5 22.51 -2.12 3.17
C ARG A 5 21.52 -1.86 4.31
N LEU A 6 20.40 -1.23 3.99
CA LEU A 6 19.32 -0.89 4.91
C LEU A 6 17.99 -1.40 4.36
N LEU A 7 17.26 -2.16 5.18
CA LEU A 7 15.86 -2.48 4.91
C LEU A 7 14.97 -1.66 5.86
N ILE A 8 14.03 -0.91 5.28
CA ILE A 8 13.02 -0.15 6.00
C ILE A 8 11.71 -0.92 5.97
N VAL A 9 11.24 -1.33 7.15
CA VAL A 9 9.99 -2.07 7.33
C VAL A 9 8.93 -1.14 7.88
N GLY A 10 7.70 -1.25 7.41
CA GLY A 10 6.60 -0.51 8.00
C GLY A 10 5.28 -0.80 7.34
N VAL A 11 4.19 -0.57 8.05
CA VAL A 11 2.84 -0.79 7.54
C VAL A 11 2.55 0.02 6.27
N SER A 12 1.54 -0.39 5.48
CA SER A 12 1.07 0.41 4.35
C SER A 12 0.67 1.82 4.81
N GLY A 13 0.90 2.83 3.96
CA GLY A 13 0.54 4.23 4.26
C GLY A 13 1.46 4.97 5.24
N VAL A 14 2.47 4.32 5.83
CA VAL A 14 3.38 4.96 6.82
C VAL A 14 4.37 5.98 6.23
N GLY A 15 4.45 6.09 4.89
CA GLY A 15 5.33 7.06 4.21
C GLY A 15 6.66 6.52 3.68
N LYS A 16 6.81 5.19 3.54
CA LYS A 16 8.05 4.56 3.03
C LYS A 16 8.50 5.12 1.67
N THR A 17 7.59 5.18 0.70
CA THR A 17 7.87 5.75 -0.63
C THR A 17 8.24 7.24 -0.56
N ALA A 18 7.51 8.03 0.24
CA ALA A 18 7.81 9.45 0.41
C ALA A 18 9.19 9.67 1.05
N PHE A 19 9.58 8.81 2.00
CA PHE A 19 10.92 8.83 2.57
C PHE A 19 12.00 8.50 1.53
N LEU A 20 11.80 7.49 0.67
CA LEU A 20 12.74 7.18 -0.41
C LEU A 20 12.86 8.33 -1.40
N TRP A 21 11.77 9.01 -1.75
CA TRP A 21 11.82 10.20 -2.61
C TRP A 21 12.57 11.35 -1.96
N HIS A 22 12.32 11.61 -0.67
CA HIS A 22 13.08 12.61 0.08
C HIS A 22 14.57 12.27 0.10
N LEU A 23 14.92 11.02 0.36
CA LEU A 23 16.31 10.56 0.34
C LEU A 23 16.95 10.67 -1.05
N THR A 24 16.19 10.39 -2.12
CA THR A 24 16.60 10.61 -3.52
C THR A 24 16.95 12.08 -3.74
N ALA A 25 16.08 13.00 -3.31
CA ALA A 25 16.28 14.44 -3.45
C ALA A 25 17.52 14.91 -2.67
N CYS A 26 17.66 14.55 -1.39
CA CYS A 26 18.83 14.90 -0.59
C CYS A 26 20.14 14.35 -1.18
N ALA A 27 20.11 13.15 -1.74
CA ALA A 27 21.29 12.59 -2.41
C ALA A 27 21.64 13.35 -3.70
N ALA A 28 20.64 13.73 -4.49
CA ALA A 28 20.84 14.54 -5.70
C ALA A 28 21.37 15.94 -5.38
N GLU A 29 20.98 16.53 -4.24
CA GLU A 29 21.49 17.81 -3.72
C GLU A 29 22.89 17.70 -3.10
N GLY A 30 23.37 16.46 -2.89
CA GLY A 30 24.69 16.18 -2.32
C GLY A 30 24.75 16.27 -0.80
N ASP A 31 23.61 16.26 -0.11
CA ASP A 31 23.51 16.23 1.35
C ASP A 31 23.79 14.83 1.93
N VAL A 32 23.63 13.79 1.10
CA VAL A 32 23.94 12.40 1.45
C VAL A 32 25.33 12.05 0.91
N ARG A 33 26.33 11.94 1.80
CA ARG A 33 27.73 11.62 1.44
C ARG A 33 28.30 10.45 2.24
N PRO A 34 27.76 9.25 2.06
CA PRO A 34 28.19 8.10 2.82
C PRO A 34 29.61 7.70 2.33
N GLY A 35 30.60 7.86 3.21
CA GLY A 35 32.01 7.67 2.85
C GLY A 35 32.69 8.87 2.16
N GLY A 36 32.06 10.06 2.17
CA GLY A 36 32.68 11.32 1.75
C GLY A 36 32.42 11.74 0.30
N ALA A 37 31.93 10.85 -0.56
CA ALA A 37 31.48 11.16 -1.92
C ALA A 37 29.94 11.12 -2.00
N ALA A 38 29.35 11.98 -2.82
CA ALA A 38 27.91 11.96 -3.10
C ALA A 38 27.61 10.84 -4.12
N PRO A 39 26.73 9.88 -3.79
CA PRO A 39 26.33 8.83 -4.71
C PRO A 39 25.26 9.36 -5.67
N LEU A 40 25.19 8.79 -6.88
CA LEU A 40 24.08 8.99 -7.81
C LEU A 40 22.86 8.18 -7.31
N PRO A 41 21.75 8.83 -6.94
CA PRO A 41 20.57 8.11 -6.46
C PRO A 41 19.78 7.51 -7.63
N ILE A 42 19.39 6.24 -7.50
CA ILE A 42 18.53 5.53 -8.45
C ILE A 42 17.31 4.99 -7.71
N TYR A 43 16.15 5.57 -7.98
CA TYR A 43 14.87 5.13 -7.42
C TYR A 43 14.23 4.05 -8.30
N LEU A 44 13.89 2.91 -7.70
CA LEU A 44 13.40 1.72 -8.37
C LEU A 44 12.05 1.30 -7.76
N PRO A 45 10.91 1.74 -8.34
CA PRO A 45 9.58 1.30 -7.91
C PRO A 45 9.32 -0.13 -8.42
N LEU A 46 9.50 -1.12 -7.56
CA LEU A 46 9.60 -2.53 -7.97
C LEU A 46 8.33 -3.07 -8.62
N GLY A 47 7.13 -2.68 -8.16
CA GLY A 47 5.86 -3.11 -8.74
C GLY A 47 5.59 -2.63 -10.17
N ARG A 48 6.42 -1.74 -10.74
CA ARG A 48 6.26 -1.27 -12.13
C ARG A 48 6.95 -2.16 -13.15
N TYR A 49 7.83 -3.06 -12.72
CA TYR A 49 8.61 -3.88 -13.63
C TYR A 49 7.96 -5.25 -13.82
N ALA A 50 7.98 -5.73 -15.06
CA ALA A 50 7.60 -7.11 -15.35
C ALA A 50 8.58 -8.09 -14.67
N ALA A 51 8.07 -9.27 -14.33
CA ALA A 51 8.81 -10.24 -13.52
C ALA A 51 10.08 -10.78 -14.20
N ASP A 52 10.15 -10.70 -15.52
CA ASP A 52 11.25 -11.16 -16.38
C ASP A 52 12.37 -10.13 -16.57
N ILE A 53 12.15 -8.86 -16.21
CA ILE A 53 13.15 -7.80 -16.38
C ILE A 53 14.16 -7.86 -15.23
N GLY A 54 15.39 -8.32 -15.46
CA GLY A 54 16.45 -8.44 -14.43
C GLY A 54 16.84 -7.13 -13.71
N VAL A 55 17.41 -7.21 -12.50
CA VAL A 55 17.74 -6.01 -11.67
C VAL A 55 18.66 -5.02 -12.39
N GLU A 56 19.68 -5.50 -13.09
CA GLU A 56 20.56 -4.62 -13.89
C GLU A 56 19.82 -3.91 -15.02
N ALA A 57 18.88 -4.60 -15.69
CA ALA A 57 18.07 -4.02 -16.75
C ALA A 57 17.11 -2.94 -16.19
N MET A 58 16.60 -3.12 -14.97
CA MET A 58 15.81 -2.09 -14.28
C MET A 58 16.65 -0.81 -14.07
N ILE A 59 17.89 -0.95 -13.62
CA ILE A 59 18.81 0.19 -13.39
C ILE A 59 19.12 0.89 -14.71
N ARG A 60 19.46 0.14 -15.78
CA ARG A 60 19.69 0.70 -17.12
C ARG A 60 18.48 1.50 -17.60
N GLY A 61 17.28 0.90 -17.53
CA GLY A 61 16.05 1.57 -17.95
C GLY A 61 15.79 2.86 -17.17
N GLN A 62 16.11 2.91 -15.87
CA GLN A 62 16.01 4.18 -15.12
C GLN A 62 17.03 5.22 -15.57
N LEU A 63 18.28 4.84 -15.80
CA LEU A 63 19.33 5.76 -16.25
C LEU A 63 19.03 6.32 -17.65
N GLU A 64 18.52 5.48 -18.56
CA GLU A 64 18.08 5.89 -19.88
C GLU A 64 16.94 6.92 -19.79
N ASN A 65 15.93 6.65 -18.94
CA ASN A 65 14.80 7.56 -18.74
C ASN A 65 15.20 8.91 -18.12
N LEU A 66 16.29 8.97 -17.35
CA LEU A 66 16.72 10.19 -16.65
C LEU A 66 17.66 11.07 -17.47
N GLY A 67 18.33 10.54 -18.50
CA GLY A 67 19.34 11.33 -19.21
C GLY A 67 19.97 10.69 -20.43
N GLU A 68 19.30 9.75 -21.11
CA GLU A 68 19.79 9.14 -22.37
C GLU A 68 21.20 8.50 -22.24
N LEU A 69 21.50 7.94 -21.06
CA LEU A 69 22.72 7.17 -20.83
C LEU A 69 22.62 5.80 -21.53
N HIS A 70 22.94 5.79 -22.83
CA HIS A 70 22.84 4.60 -23.69
C HIS A 70 24.13 3.76 -23.77
N ASP A 71 25.23 4.20 -23.14
CA ASP A 71 26.46 3.42 -23.11
C ASP A 71 26.35 2.29 -22.08
N GLU A 72 25.94 1.11 -22.57
CA GLU A 72 25.77 -0.08 -21.74
C GLU A 72 27.05 -0.47 -20.99
N GLN A 73 28.23 -0.32 -21.60
CA GLN A 73 29.49 -0.69 -20.98
C GLN A 73 29.82 0.24 -19.82
N PHE A 74 29.54 1.53 -19.98
CA PHE A 74 29.70 2.50 -18.91
C PHE A 74 28.72 2.25 -17.76
N VAL A 75 27.45 1.95 -18.05
CA VAL A 75 26.46 1.62 -17.00
C VAL A 75 26.86 0.34 -16.25
N ASP A 76 27.31 -0.69 -16.96
CA ASP A 76 27.85 -1.91 -16.35
C ASP A 76 29.04 -1.63 -15.42
N TRP A 77 29.94 -0.77 -15.89
CA TRP A 77 31.08 -0.33 -15.11
C TRP A 77 30.64 0.39 -13.83
N LEU A 78 29.65 1.29 -13.92
CA LEU A 78 29.10 2.00 -12.76
C LEU A 78 28.43 1.04 -11.76
N ILE A 79 27.66 0.06 -12.23
CA ILE A 79 27.01 -0.94 -11.35
C ILE A 79 28.08 -1.72 -10.57
N LYS A 80 29.15 -2.15 -11.26
CA LYS A 80 30.23 -2.98 -10.68
C LYS A 80 31.17 -2.21 -9.77
N HIS A 81 31.49 -0.97 -10.12
CA HIS A 81 32.55 -0.20 -9.46
C HIS A 81 32.02 0.94 -8.57
N GLY A 82 30.71 1.14 -8.56
CA GLY A 82 30.00 1.87 -7.54
C GLY A 82 29.71 3.31 -7.84
N GLY A 83 29.22 3.97 -6.79
CA GLY A 83 28.76 5.34 -6.84
C GLY A 83 27.24 5.46 -6.85
N PHE A 84 26.48 4.38 -6.68
CA PHE A 84 25.02 4.48 -6.57
C PHE A 84 24.51 4.47 -5.14
N LEU A 85 23.38 5.16 -4.95
CA LEU A 85 22.42 4.95 -3.88
C LEU A 85 21.18 4.32 -4.51
N LEU A 86 21.07 2.99 -4.41
CA LEU A 86 19.96 2.22 -4.95
C LEU A 86 18.81 2.19 -3.95
N LEU A 87 17.64 2.66 -4.39
CA LEU A 87 16.45 2.84 -3.56
C LEU A 87 15.33 1.95 -4.10
N PHE A 88 15.24 0.72 -3.58
CA PHE A 88 14.25 -0.27 -3.98
C PHE A 88 12.94 -0.07 -3.20
N ASP A 89 11.86 0.27 -3.89
CA ASP A 89 10.56 0.51 -3.27
C ASP A 89 9.61 -0.66 -3.49
N GLY A 90 9.08 -1.25 -2.41
CA GLY A 90 7.99 -2.23 -2.47
C GLY A 90 8.44 -3.70 -2.65
N LEU A 91 9.39 -4.20 -1.85
CA LEU A 91 9.79 -5.63 -1.91
C LEU A 91 8.63 -6.62 -1.67
N ASN A 92 7.59 -6.18 -0.97
CA ASN A 92 6.38 -6.97 -0.72
C ASN A 92 5.51 -7.18 -1.97
N GLU A 93 5.76 -6.45 -3.05
CA GLU A 93 5.02 -6.58 -4.32
C GLU A 93 5.62 -7.69 -5.20
N LEU A 94 6.76 -8.24 -4.81
CA LEU A 94 7.50 -9.24 -5.56
C LEU A 94 7.19 -10.68 -5.12
N GLY A 95 7.46 -11.64 -6.00
CA GLY A 95 7.53 -13.07 -5.62
C GLY A 95 8.87 -13.41 -4.96
N ASP A 96 8.95 -14.58 -4.31
CA ASP A 96 10.16 -15.02 -3.60
C ASP A 96 11.39 -15.07 -4.51
N ALA A 97 11.28 -15.68 -5.69
CA ALA A 97 12.39 -15.79 -6.64
C ALA A 97 12.97 -14.42 -7.03
N ARG A 98 12.11 -13.41 -7.16
CA ARG A 98 12.50 -12.05 -7.52
C ARG A 98 13.16 -11.31 -6.35
N ARG A 99 12.68 -11.54 -5.11
CA ARG A 99 13.37 -11.06 -3.92
C ARG A 99 14.76 -11.68 -3.78
N ASP A 100 14.90 -12.98 -4.05
CA ASP A 100 16.18 -13.68 -4.01
C ASP A 100 17.16 -13.14 -5.06
N GLU A 101 16.67 -12.77 -6.24
CA GLU A 101 17.47 -12.08 -7.27
C GLU A 101 17.99 -10.72 -6.77
N ILE A 102 17.14 -9.89 -6.16
CA ILE A 102 17.56 -8.61 -5.56
C ILE A 102 18.61 -8.83 -4.48
N VAL A 103 18.42 -9.82 -3.59
CA VAL A 103 19.40 -10.16 -2.57
C VAL A 103 20.73 -10.52 -3.21
N THR A 104 20.72 -11.41 -4.20
CA THR A 104 21.93 -11.85 -4.92
C THR A 104 22.66 -10.67 -5.55
N PHE A 105 21.93 -9.79 -6.24
CA PHE A 105 22.48 -8.56 -6.82
C PHE A 105 23.11 -7.65 -5.75
N VAL A 106 22.40 -7.40 -4.65
CA VAL A 106 22.89 -6.56 -3.56
C VAL A 106 24.14 -7.16 -2.90
N GLU A 107 24.20 -8.47 -2.71
CA GLU A 107 25.40 -9.16 -2.19
C GLU A 107 26.60 -8.99 -3.12
N GLN A 108 26.40 -9.06 -4.43
CA GLN A 108 27.46 -8.88 -5.43
C GLN A 108 27.97 -7.44 -5.50
N HIS A 109 27.11 -6.43 -5.29
CA HIS A 109 27.43 -5.03 -5.60
C HIS A 109 27.47 -4.07 -4.39
N SER A 110 27.14 -4.54 -3.17
CA SER A 110 27.07 -3.68 -1.96
C SER A 110 28.42 -3.23 -1.39
N GLN A 111 29.54 -3.71 -1.93
CA GLN A 111 30.87 -3.21 -1.55
C GLN A 111 31.11 -1.78 -2.08
N HIS A 112 30.45 -1.41 -3.17
CA HIS A 112 30.65 -0.14 -3.86
C HIS A 112 29.38 0.71 -3.99
N ASN A 113 28.23 0.15 -3.62
CA ASN A 113 26.93 0.79 -3.69
C ASN A 113 26.24 0.82 -2.33
N TRP A 114 25.44 1.86 -2.12
CA TRP A 114 24.55 1.97 -0.97
C TRP A 114 23.16 1.50 -1.38
N VAL A 115 22.53 0.69 -0.54
CA VAL A 115 21.24 0.09 -0.83
C VAL A 115 20.27 0.41 0.30
N VAL A 116 19.13 0.97 -0.06
CA VAL A 116 17.97 1.10 0.81
C VAL A 116 16.80 0.40 0.12
N ALA A 117 16.15 -0.51 0.82
CA ALA A 117 14.93 -1.15 0.35
C ALA A 117 13.78 -0.90 1.31
N THR A 118 12.55 -0.87 0.81
CA THR A 118 11.34 -0.77 1.64
C THR A 118 10.47 -2.02 1.51
N SER A 119 9.80 -2.37 2.60
CA SER A 119 8.87 -3.50 2.65
C SER A 119 7.84 -3.32 3.76
N GLN A 120 6.76 -4.10 3.71
CA GLN A 120 5.87 -4.29 4.86
C GLN A 120 6.38 -5.35 5.83
N ASP A 121 7.11 -6.35 5.31
CA ASP A 121 7.69 -7.44 6.09
C ASP A 121 9.22 -7.39 6.06
N ALA A 122 9.84 -7.89 7.13
CA ALA A 122 11.29 -7.96 7.23
C ALA A 122 11.93 -9.06 6.37
N TYR A 123 11.15 -10.06 5.91
CA TYR A 123 11.64 -11.21 5.13
C TYR A 123 12.95 -11.79 5.70
N ALA A 124 12.93 -12.14 7.00
CA ALA A 124 14.13 -12.46 7.77
C ALA A 124 15.02 -13.56 7.14
N ARG A 125 14.43 -14.50 6.40
CA ARG A 125 15.17 -15.53 5.65
C ARG A 125 16.02 -14.92 4.54
N GLN A 126 15.45 -14.03 3.74
CA GLN A 126 16.12 -13.40 2.60
C GLN A 126 17.02 -12.22 3.02
N PHE A 127 16.57 -11.37 3.96
CA PHE A 127 17.24 -10.10 4.27
C PHE A 127 17.84 -10.04 5.69
N GLY A 128 17.79 -11.14 6.47
CA GLY A 128 18.29 -11.16 7.85
C GLY A 128 19.79 -10.92 8.00
N HIS A 129 20.57 -11.05 6.93
CA HIS A 129 22.00 -10.76 6.89
C HIS A 129 22.32 -9.30 6.49
N TRP A 130 21.31 -8.46 6.22
CA TRP A 130 21.50 -7.05 5.91
C TRP A 130 21.96 -6.28 7.15
N GLY A 131 22.71 -5.19 6.91
CA GLY A 131 23.40 -4.46 7.97
C GLY A 131 22.46 -3.79 8.97
N ALA A 132 21.27 -3.38 8.55
CA ALA A 132 20.20 -2.85 9.38
C ALA A 132 18.83 -3.19 8.81
N VAL A 133 17.91 -3.52 9.71
CA VAL A 133 16.47 -3.56 9.47
C VAL A 133 15.85 -2.57 10.44
N GLU A 134 15.27 -1.48 9.92
CA GLU A 134 14.71 -0.40 10.72
C GLU A 134 13.20 -0.31 10.49
N THR A 135 12.44 -0.10 11.57
CA THR A 135 10.99 0.09 11.47
C THR A 135 10.67 1.57 11.30
N MET A 136 9.96 1.92 10.24
CA MET A 136 9.47 3.28 10.04
C MET A 136 8.38 3.60 11.07
N PRO A 137 8.58 4.60 11.95
CA PRO A 137 7.59 4.94 12.94
C PRO A 137 6.39 5.64 12.30
N LYS A 138 5.22 5.51 12.93
CA LYS A 138 4.07 6.36 12.66
C LYS A 138 4.35 7.81 13.08
N LEU A 139 3.55 8.75 12.60
CA LEU A 139 3.61 10.14 13.05
C LEU A 139 3.31 10.24 14.54
N THR A 140 4.06 11.09 15.22
CA THR A 140 3.73 11.52 16.57
C THR A 140 2.59 12.52 16.54
N ARG A 141 1.93 12.76 17.68
CA ARG A 141 0.94 13.84 17.82
C ARG A 141 1.49 15.19 17.35
N SER A 142 2.72 15.54 17.74
CA SER A 142 3.39 16.77 17.29
C SER A 142 3.63 16.81 15.78
N GLY A 143 3.90 15.66 15.15
CA GLY A 143 4.03 15.54 13.69
C GLY A 143 2.70 15.76 12.98
N ILE A 144 1.61 15.19 13.51
CA ILE A 144 0.24 15.42 13.02
C ILE A 144 -0.09 16.91 13.11
N GLU A 145 0.13 17.53 14.27
CA GLU A 145 -0.12 18.96 14.50
C GLU A 145 0.68 19.86 13.55
N ALA A 146 1.95 19.53 13.31
CA ALA A 146 2.81 20.27 12.38
C ALA A 146 2.29 20.21 10.94
N LEU A 147 1.86 19.04 10.48
CA LEU A 147 1.30 18.85 9.14
C LEU A 147 -0.06 19.54 9.00
N LEU A 148 -0.95 19.40 9.99
CA LEU A 148 -2.23 20.11 10.01
C LEU A 148 -2.01 21.64 9.95
N ARG A 149 -1.08 22.17 10.73
CA ARG A 149 -0.73 23.60 10.72
C ARG A 149 -0.20 24.05 9.36
N HIS A 150 0.66 23.25 8.74
CA HIS A 150 1.21 23.54 7.43
C HIS A 150 0.11 23.63 6.35
N HIS A 151 -0.85 22.71 6.36
CA HIS A 151 -1.88 22.63 5.33
C HIS A 151 -3.12 23.51 5.59
N LEU A 152 -3.54 23.68 6.84
CA LEU A 152 -4.79 24.37 7.20
C LEU A 152 -4.57 25.78 7.78
N GLY A 153 -3.33 26.11 8.14
CA GLY A 153 -2.99 27.31 8.91
C GLY A 153 -3.26 27.15 10.42
N GLU A 154 -2.71 28.05 11.23
CA GLU A 154 -2.69 27.92 12.70
C GLU A 154 -4.08 27.76 13.33
N ALA A 155 -5.02 28.66 12.99
CA ALA A 155 -6.32 28.70 13.65
C ALA A 155 -7.16 27.44 13.40
N ARG A 156 -7.22 26.98 12.14
CA ARG A 156 -7.98 25.78 11.75
C ARG A 156 -7.33 24.51 12.28
N ALA A 157 -6.00 24.42 12.21
CA ALA A 157 -5.27 23.29 12.77
C ALA A 157 -5.48 23.19 14.29
N ALA A 158 -5.39 24.30 15.02
CA ALA A 158 -5.63 24.32 16.47
C ALA A 158 -7.06 23.88 16.83
N SER A 159 -8.06 24.33 16.08
CA SER A 159 -9.45 23.90 16.25
C SER A 159 -9.62 22.39 16.03
N LEU A 160 -9.13 21.86 14.91
CA LEU A 160 -9.21 20.42 14.63
C LEU A 160 -8.48 19.58 15.68
N VAL A 161 -7.24 19.97 16.02
CA VAL A 161 -6.41 19.28 17.03
C VAL A 161 -7.07 19.22 18.40
N ALA A 162 -7.80 20.28 18.79
CA ALA A 162 -8.54 20.31 20.05
C ALA A 162 -9.70 19.31 20.10
N THR A 163 -10.19 18.85 18.95
CA THR A 163 -11.27 17.84 18.86
C THR A 163 -10.77 16.41 18.77
N LEU A 164 -9.48 16.20 18.49
CA LEU A 164 -8.90 14.87 18.33
C LEU A 164 -8.82 14.12 19.66
N ASP A 165 -9.51 12.99 19.73
CA ASP A 165 -9.33 12.01 20.81
C ASP A 165 -8.14 11.07 20.53
N GLU A 166 -7.92 10.10 21.42
CA GLU A 166 -6.82 9.12 21.30
C GLU A 166 -6.99 8.22 20.07
N GLN A 167 -8.21 7.79 19.76
CA GLN A 167 -8.51 6.89 18.65
C GLN A 167 -8.29 7.60 17.30
N GLN A 168 -8.80 8.82 17.16
CA GLN A 168 -8.56 9.67 16.00
C GLN A 168 -7.09 10.05 15.86
N THR A 169 -6.39 10.34 16.96
CA THR A 169 -4.94 10.59 16.94
C THR A 169 -4.19 9.35 16.42
N ALA A 170 -4.56 8.15 16.86
CA ALA A 170 -3.96 6.90 16.38
C ALA A 170 -4.28 6.62 14.90
N LEU A 171 -5.48 6.96 14.44
CA LEU A 171 -5.90 6.86 13.04
C LEU A 171 -5.06 7.78 12.14
N LEU A 172 -4.90 9.05 12.55
CA LEU A 172 -4.13 10.07 11.82
C LEU A 172 -2.62 9.93 11.97
N ALA A 173 -2.14 9.06 12.87
CA ALA A 173 -0.72 8.75 12.98
C ALA A 173 -0.16 8.09 11.70
N LEU A 174 -1.01 7.53 10.85
CA LEU A 174 -0.64 7.11 9.50
C LEU A 174 -0.70 8.32 8.55
N PRO A 175 0.43 8.74 7.93
CA PRO A 175 0.46 9.87 6.98
C PRO A 175 -0.61 9.80 5.90
N GLN A 176 -0.87 8.61 5.34
CA GLN A 176 -1.93 8.41 4.35
C GLN A 176 -3.32 8.79 4.90
N ASN A 177 -3.64 8.40 6.13
CA ASN A 177 -4.94 8.71 6.73
C ASN A 177 -5.03 10.20 7.07
N LEU A 178 -3.93 10.81 7.54
CA LEU A 178 -3.86 12.25 7.74
C LEU A 178 -4.11 13.02 6.44
N GLU A 179 -3.51 12.58 5.35
CA GLU A 179 -3.75 13.15 4.03
C GLU A 179 -5.21 13.05 3.60
N LEU A 180 -5.86 11.89 3.80
CA LEU A 180 -7.28 11.74 3.50
C LEU A 180 -8.17 12.62 4.39
N ALA A 181 -7.81 12.77 5.66
CA ALA A 181 -8.52 13.66 6.58
C ALA A 181 -8.38 15.14 6.18
N LEU A 182 -7.25 15.53 5.57
CA LEU A 182 -7.06 16.88 5.03
C LEU A 182 -8.00 17.18 3.85
N GLU A 183 -8.37 16.18 3.05
CA GLU A 183 -9.38 16.35 1.99
C GLU A 183 -10.80 16.55 2.56
N LEU A 184 -11.05 16.17 3.82
CA LEU A 184 -12.29 16.47 4.56
C LEU A 184 -12.21 17.79 5.34
N ALA A 185 -11.05 18.44 5.38
CA ALA A 185 -10.83 19.59 6.25
C ALA A 185 -11.73 20.80 5.97
N PRO A 186 -12.12 21.12 4.71
CA PRO A 186 -13.07 22.19 4.44
C PRO A 186 -14.40 21.97 5.18
N GLU A 187 -14.94 20.76 5.16
CA GLU A 187 -16.21 20.41 5.82
C GLU A 187 -16.03 20.24 7.33
N LEU A 188 -14.90 19.70 7.80
CA LEU A 188 -14.59 19.60 9.23
C LEU A 188 -14.43 20.96 9.91
N ALA A 189 -13.99 21.98 9.16
CA ALA A 189 -13.85 23.35 9.66
C ALA A 189 -15.18 24.14 9.66
N ASP A 190 -16.21 23.64 8.99
CA ASP A 190 -17.53 24.24 8.98
C ASP A 190 -18.42 23.60 10.05
N GLU A 191 -18.56 24.29 11.19
CA GLU A 191 -19.43 23.83 12.29
C GLU A 191 -20.88 23.59 11.82
N ALA A 192 -21.35 24.30 10.79
CA ALA A 192 -22.70 24.13 10.25
C ALA A 192 -22.84 22.82 9.45
N ALA A 193 -21.74 22.30 8.90
CA ALA A 193 -21.73 21.00 8.22
C ALA A 193 -21.88 19.83 9.20
N GLY A 194 -21.55 20.04 10.48
CA GLY A 194 -21.68 19.03 11.54
C GLY A 194 -20.83 17.77 11.32
N LEU A 195 -19.91 17.79 10.35
CA LEU A 195 -19.04 16.67 10.04
C LEU A 195 -18.04 16.48 11.18
N ARG A 196 -17.93 15.25 11.66
CA ARG A 196 -16.90 14.85 12.63
C ARG A 196 -15.89 13.96 11.94
N LEU A 197 -14.63 14.06 12.35
CA LEU A 197 -13.60 13.17 11.88
C LEU A 197 -13.99 11.73 12.25
N PRO A 198 -14.00 10.79 11.30
CA PRO A 198 -14.32 9.40 11.60
C PRO A 198 -13.33 8.79 12.60
N ASP A 199 -13.82 7.85 13.39
CA ASP A 199 -13.08 7.13 14.43
C ASP A 199 -12.36 5.87 13.92
N SER A 200 -12.58 5.53 12.65
CA SER A 200 -12.11 4.29 12.04
C SER A 200 -11.59 4.54 10.64
N GLU A 201 -10.69 3.67 10.18
CA GLU A 201 -10.16 3.72 8.81
C GLU A 201 -11.28 3.56 7.78
N GLU A 202 -12.17 2.59 7.96
CA GLU A 202 -13.34 2.41 7.08
C GLU A 202 -14.23 3.66 7.05
N GLY A 203 -14.49 4.27 8.20
CA GLY A 203 -15.25 5.51 8.30
C GLY A 203 -14.58 6.68 7.56
N LEU A 204 -13.26 6.80 7.67
CA LEU A 204 -12.48 7.85 7.00
C LEU A 204 -12.55 7.71 5.49
N PHE A 205 -12.27 6.52 4.97
CA PHE A 205 -12.33 6.25 3.53
C PHE A 205 -13.76 6.44 3.01
N ARG A 206 -14.76 5.97 3.77
CA ARG A 206 -16.17 6.20 3.45
C ARG A 206 -16.51 7.67 3.34
N ALA A 207 -16.12 8.48 4.32
CA ALA A 207 -16.41 9.91 4.32
C ALA A 207 -15.81 10.60 3.08
N VAL A 208 -14.58 10.25 2.70
CA VAL A 208 -13.90 10.82 1.52
C VAL A 208 -14.60 10.45 0.21
N PHE A 209 -14.94 9.17 0.01
CA PHE A 209 -15.65 8.74 -1.20
C PHE A 209 -17.10 9.24 -1.26
N GLU A 210 -17.77 9.30 -0.11
CA GLU A 210 -19.19 9.65 -0.04
C GLU A 210 -19.46 11.07 -0.55
N GLN A 211 -18.51 11.99 -0.40
CA GLN A 211 -18.64 13.33 -0.99
C GLN A 211 -18.81 13.28 -2.52
N GLN A 212 -18.02 12.44 -3.21
CA GLN A 212 -18.14 12.28 -4.66
C GLN A 212 -19.36 11.43 -5.04
N PHE A 213 -19.66 10.40 -4.25
CA PHE A 213 -20.82 9.52 -4.51
C PHE A 213 -22.15 10.26 -4.35
N ALA A 214 -22.27 11.12 -3.35
CA ALA A 214 -23.43 11.99 -3.19
C ALA A 214 -23.59 12.92 -4.40
N ALA A 215 -22.52 13.57 -4.84
CA ALA A 215 -22.54 14.44 -6.01
C ALA A 215 -23.01 13.71 -7.29
N TRP A 216 -22.55 12.47 -7.51
CA TRP A 216 -23.03 11.66 -8.64
C TRP A 216 -24.50 11.24 -8.51
N ARG A 217 -24.98 10.89 -7.31
CA ARG A 217 -26.39 10.58 -7.09
C ARG A 217 -27.28 11.80 -7.33
N GLU A 218 -26.87 12.97 -6.86
CA GLU A 218 -27.58 14.24 -7.07
C GLU A 218 -27.61 14.66 -8.54
N ALA A 219 -26.54 14.38 -9.28
CA ALA A 219 -26.45 14.60 -10.73
C ALA A 219 -27.22 13.55 -11.56
N GLY A 220 -27.79 12.52 -10.93
CA GLY A 220 -28.50 11.43 -11.62
C GLY A 220 -27.58 10.40 -12.30
N THR A 221 -26.29 10.40 -11.98
CA THR A 221 -25.26 9.47 -12.51
C THR A 221 -24.80 8.49 -11.43
N GLY A 222 -25.73 7.98 -10.63
CA GLY A 222 -25.41 7.09 -9.50
C GLY A 222 -24.78 5.76 -9.92
N ASP A 223 -24.99 5.32 -11.16
CA ASP A 223 -24.38 4.16 -11.80
C ASP A 223 -22.85 4.27 -11.94
N PHE A 224 -22.30 5.49 -11.88
CA PHE A 224 -20.85 5.71 -11.87
C PHE A 224 -20.17 5.06 -10.66
N ILE A 225 -20.90 4.88 -9.56
CA ILE A 225 -20.39 4.18 -8.37
C ILE A 225 -20.14 2.70 -8.70
N ASP A 226 -21.08 2.05 -9.39
CA ASP A 226 -20.94 0.64 -9.76
C ASP A 226 -19.80 0.45 -10.77
N LEU A 227 -19.67 1.36 -11.74
CA LEU A 227 -18.56 1.36 -12.70
C LEU A 227 -17.20 1.53 -12.01
N LEU A 228 -17.07 2.51 -11.10
CA LEU A 228 -15.84 2.76 -10.35
C LEU A 228 -15.44 1.54 -9.51
N THR A 229 -16.38 0.96 -8.77
CA THR A 229 -16.09 -0.12 -7.82
C THR A 229 -15.77 -1.43 -8.55
N ALA A 230 -16.42 -1.69 -9.68
CA ALA A 230 -16.09 -2.81 -10.56
C ALA A 230 -14.72 -2.63 -11.24
N ASP A 231 -14.41 -1.43 -11.74
CA ASP A 231 -13.10 -1.14 -12.34
C ASP A 231 -11.97 -1.23 -11.32
N ALA A 232 -12.18 -0.72 -10.09
CA ALA A 232 -11.21 -0.85 -9.00
C ALA A 232 -10.91 -2.32 -8.66
N TYR A 233 -11.93 -3.19 -8.70
CA TYR A 233 -11.73 -4.63 -8.56
C TYR A 233 -10.93 -5.23 -9.73
N ALA A 234 -11.30 -4.90 -10.97
CA ALA A 234 -10.58 -5.36 -12.16
C ALA A 234 -9.11 -4.91 -12.15
N MET A 235 -8.81 -3.69 -11.72
CA MET A 235 -7.45 -3.18 -11.57
C MET A 235 -6.62 -4.00 -10.57
N LEU A 236 -7.21 -4.53 -9.50
CA LEU A 236 -6.52 -5.39 -8.52
C LEU A 236 -6.30 -6.80 -9.07
N ARG A 237 -7.29 -7.34 -9.79
CA ARG A 237 -7.20 -8.65 -10.44
C ARG A 237 -6.16 -8.64 -11.57
N ASP A 238 -6.32 -7.72 -12.51
CA ASP A 238 -5.56 -7.70 -13.77
C ASP A 238 -4.24 -6.93 -13.65
N ARG A 239 -3.99 -6.26 -12.51
CA ARG A 239 -2.85 -5.35 -12.29
C ARG A 239 -2.72 -4.29 -13.38
N ALA A 240 -3.86 -3.84 -13.90
CA ALA A 240 -3.97 -2.89 -14.99
C ALA A 240 -4.33 -1.48 -14.48
N PRO A 241 -4.06 -0.42 -15.27
CA PRO A 241 -4.63 0.91 -15.02
C PRO A 241 -6.16 0.89 -15.11
N ALA A 242 -6.79 1.96 -14.61
CA ALA A 242 -8.22 2.14 -14.68
C ALA A 242 -8.69 2.26 -16.14
N THR A 243 -9.85 1.71 -16.45
CA THR A 243 -10.51 1.82 -17.76
C THR A 243 -11.71 2.76 -17.74
N LEU A 244 -11.73 3.67 -16.74
CA LEU A 244 -12.83 4.58 -16.49
C LEU A 244 -12.94 5.69 -17.53
N PRO A 245 -14.17 6.09 -17.90
CA PRO A 245 -14.38 7.25 -18.74
C PRO A 245 -14.00 8.55 -18.00
N PRO A 246 -13.60 9.63 -18.72
CA PRO A 246 -13.18 10.89 -18.11
C PRO A 246 -14.20 11.50 -17.14
N GLU A 247 -15.49 11.31 -17.39
CA GLU A 247 -16.59 11.79 -16.54
C GLU A 247 -16.56 11.18 -15.13
N ILE A 248 -15.95 10.01 -14.97
CA ILE A 248 -15.73 9.36 -13.67
C ILE A 248 -14.33 9.68 -13.15
N ALA A 249 -13.30 9.59 -14.00
CA ALA A 249 -11.91 9.75 -13.59
C ALA A 249 -11.55 11.19 -13.19
N SER A 250 -11.98 12.20 -13.96
CA SER A 250 -11.59 13.59 -13.74
C SER A 250 -12.00 14.13 -12.37
N PRO A 251 -13.26 13.98 -11.89
CA PRO A 251 -13.63 14.41 -10.54
C PRO A 251 -12.82 13.73 -9.44
N LEU A 252 -12.46 12.45 -9.61
CA LEU A 252 -11.64 11.71 -8.67
C LEU A 252 -10.17 12.18 -8.69
N ILE A 253 -9.64 12.61 -9.84
CA ILE A 253 -8.31 13.21 -9.97
C ILE A 253 -8.27 14.59 -9.30
N GLU A 254 -9.29 15.43 -9.53
CA GLU A 254 -9.41 16.75 -8.91
C GLU A 254 -9.45 16.65 -7.38
N ARG A 255 -10.14 15.64 -6.86
CA ARG A 255 -10.18 15.29 -5.44
C ARG A 255 -8.98 14.48 -4.94
N LYS A 256 -7.97 14.28 -5.79
CA LYS A 256 -6.74 13.52 -5.49
C LYS A 256 -6.99 12.10 -4.96
N LEU A 257 -8.09 11.47 -5.35
CA LEU A 257 -8.35 10.05 -5.08
C LEU A 257 -7.69 9.17 -6.16
N MET A 258 -7.56 9.73 -7.35
CA MET A 258 -6.85 9.15 -8.49
C MET A 258 -5.75 10.11 -8.96
N ARG A 259 -4.85 9.60 -9.80
CA ARG A 259 -3.81 10.35 -10.49
C ARG A 259 -3.65 9.84 -11.92
N GLN A 260 -3.24 10.75 -12.79
CA GLN A 260 -2.88 10.43 -14.17
C GLN A 260 -1.34 10.29 -14.28
N LEU A 261 -0.88 9.25 -14.96
CA LEU A 261 0.53 9.01 -15.26
C LEU A 261 0.64 8.68 -16.76
N GLY A 262 1.04 9.67 -17.57
CA GLY A 262 0.90 9.58 -19.02
C GLY A 262 -0.58 9.46 -19.41
N ASP A 263 -0.90 8.47 -20.22
CA ASP A 263 -2.29 8.19 -20.65
C ASP A 263 -3.05 7.27 -19.69
N ALA A 264 -2.38 6.75 -18.66
CA ALA A 264 -2.95 5.81 -17.71
C ALA A 264 -3.45 6.51 -16.44
N VAL A 265 -4.59 6.05 -15.91
CA VAL A 265 -5.17 6.53 -14.66
C VAL A 265 -5.03 5.46 -13.59
N TYR A 266 -4.58 5.86 -12.40
CA TYR A 266 -4.44 4.98 -11.24
C TYR A 266 -5.08 5.60 -10.01
N PHE A 267 -5.54 4.78 -9.09
CA PHE A 267 -5.78 5.26 -7.73
C PHE A 267 -4.50 5.83 -7.14
N ARG A 268 -4.64 6.87 -6.33
CA ARG A 268 -3.49 7.50 -5.68
C ARG A 268 -2.77 6.55 -4.73
N HIS A 269 -3.53 5.68 -4.08
CA HIS A 269 -3.03 4.67 -3.14
C HIS A 269 -3.74 3.33 -3.34
N ASP A 270 -3.04 2.23 -3.07
CA ASP A 270 -3.62 0.89 -3.13
C ASP A 270 -4.74 0.69 -2.11
N THR A 271 -4.66 1.31 -0.93
CA THR A 271 -5.75 1.26 0.05
C THR A 271 -7.02 1.95 -0.45
N LEU A 272 -6.90 3.03 -1.24
CA LEU A 272 -8.08 3.69 -1.85
C LEU A 272 -8.71 2.79 -2.90
N ARG A 273 -7.88 2.16 -3.75
CA ARG A 273 -8.33 1.15 -4.72
C ARG A 273 -9.02 -0.01 -4.01
N GLY A 274 -8.40 -0.53 -2.94
CA GLY A 274 -8.95 -1.62 -2.13
C GLY A 274 -10.28 -1.26 -1.47
N TYR A 275 -10.41 -0.04 -0.95
CA TYR A 275 -11.67 0.46 -0.42
C TYR A 275 -12.77 0.51 -1.49
N ALA A 276 -12.48 1.08 -2.67
CA ALA A 276 -13.44 1.14 -3.77
C ALA A 276 -13.82 -0.27 -4.24
N ALA A 277 -12.84 -1.14 -4.49
CA ALA A 277 -13.06 -2.52 -4.90
C ALA A 277 -13.86 -3.35 -3.88
N SER A 278 -13.72 -3.05 -2.58
CA SER A 278 -14.45 -3.75 -1.52
C SER A 278 -15.96 -3.61 -1.62
N ALA A 279 -16.46 -2.49 -2.16
CA ALA A 279 -17.89 -2.28 -2.34
C ALA A 279 -18.45 -3.26 -3.38
N TRP A 280 -17.72 -3.48 -4.48
CA TRP A 280 -18.08 -4.48 -5.47
C TRP A 280 -17.92 -5.90 -4.91
N LEU A 281 -16.78 -6.20 -4.29
CA LEU A 281 -16.48 -7.55 -3.80
C LEU A 281 -17.49 -7.99 -2.73
N ALA A 282 -17.96 -7.11 -1.85
CA ALA A 282 -18.94 -7.46 -0.81
C ALA A 282 -20.22 -8.11 -1.37
N GLY A 283 -20.65 -7.72 -2.58
CA GLY A 283 -21.80 -8.33 -3.27
C GLY A 283 -21.47 -9.57 -4.11
N HIS A 284 -20.20 -9.80 -4.43
CA HIS A 284 -19.77 -10.78 -5.43
C HIS A 284 -18.72 -11.77 -4.92
N TRP A 285 -18.38 -11.73 -3.63
CA TRP A 285 -17.20 -12.41 -3.10
C TRP A 285 -17.19 -13.92 -3.39
N ARG A 286 -18.32 -14.60 -3.33
CA ARG A 286 -18.39 -16.06 -3.60
C ARG A 286 -17.87 -16.40 -4.99
N THR A 287 -18.45 -15.74 -6.01
CA THR A 287 -18.09 -15.93 -7.41
C THR A 287 -16.68 -15.44 -7.69
N ALA A 288 -16.30 -14.29 -7.14
CA ALA A 288 -14.96 -13.72 -7.27
C ALA A 288 -13.86 -14.63 -6.71
N ILE A 289 -14.02 -15.16 -5.49
CA ILE A 289 -13.03 -16.06 -4.88
C ILE A 289 -12.95 -17.40 -5.64
N GLU A 290 -14.07 -17.89 -6.17
CA GLU A 290 -14.10 -19.11 -6.97
C GLU A 290 -13.35 -18.94 -8.31
N GLN A 291 -13.62 -17.84 -9.03
CA GLN A 291 -13.08 -17.59 -10.36
C GLN A 291 -11.65 -17.09 -10.33
N ASP A 292 -11.37 -16.12 -9.45
CA ASP A 292 -10.11 -15.38 -9.42
C ASP A 292 -9.18 -15.85 -8.28
N GLY A 293 -9.54 -16.94 -7.59
CA GLY A 293 -8.82 -17.49 -6.44
C GLY A 293 -7.32 -17.72 -6.65
N ALA A 294 -6.90 -18.01 -7.89
CA ALA A 294 -5.48 -18.21 -8.23
C ALA A 294 -4.67 -16.90 -8.33
N GLN A 295 -5.35 -15.76 -8.43
CA GLN A 295 -4.75 -14.44 -8.58
C GLN A 295 -4.68 -13.67 -7.25
N ILE A 296 -5.32 -14.19 -6.20
CA ILE A 296 -5.38 -13.54 -4.89
C ILE A 296 -3.99 -13.49 -4.27
N ASP A 297 -3.50 -12.28 -4.03
CA ASP A 297 -2.18 -11.99 -3.47
C ASP A 297 -2.24 -10.89 -2.39
N ALA A 298 -1.09 -10.40 -1.96
CA ALA A 298 -1.00 -9.38 -0.91
C ALA A 298 -1.65 -8.03 -1.30
N ASN A 299 -1.83 -7.74 -2.59
CA ASN A 299 -2.47 -6.50 -3.03
C ASN A 299 -3.98 -6.50 -2.72
N TRP A 300 -4.57 -7.68 -2.48
CA TRP A 300 -5.98 -7.82 -2.13
C TRP A 300 -6.25 -7.57 -0.64
N ASP A 301 -5.21 -7.51 0.21
CA ASP A 301 -5.35 -7.43 1.67
C ASP A 301 -6.25 -6.26 2.11
N ALA A 302 -6.05 -5.06 1.55
CA ALA A 302 -6.87 -3.89 1.88
C ALA A 302 -8.35 -4.10 1.47
N MET A 303 -8.58 -4.60 0.25
CA MET A 303 -9.93 -4.90 -0.24
C MET A 303 -10.63 -5.95 0.62
N LEU A 304 -9.94 -7.01 1.00
CA LEU A 304 -10.49 -8.08 1.84
C LEU A 304 -10.85 -7.58 3.23
N ARG A 305 -10.02 -6.73 3.85
CA ARG A 305 -10.31 -6.11 5.15
C ARG A 305 -11.55 -5.23 5.09
N PHE A 306 -11.64 -4.32 4.13
CA PHE A 306 -12.81 -3.47 3.96
C PHE A 306 -14.07 -4.28 3.60
N THR A 307 -13.94 -5.32 2.78
CA THR A 307 -15.05 -6.22 2.45
C THR A 307 -15.57 -6.90 3.71
N THR A 308 -14.66 -7.39 4.55
CA THR A 308 -14.99 -8.04 5.82
C THR A 308 -15.69 -7.07 6.76
N ALA A 309 -15.14 -5.86 6.95
CA ALA A 309 -15.79 -4.82 7.76
C ALA A 309 -17.21 -4.51 7.28
N ARG A 310 -17.42 -4.39 5.95
CA ARG A 310 -18.75 -4.20 5.36
C ARG A 310 -19.69 -5.37 5.61
N LEU A 311 -19.21 -6.61 5.48
CA LEU A 311 -20.01 -7.80 5.74
C LEU A 311 -20.45 -7.86 7.21
N LEU A 312 -19.57 -7.53 8.16
CA LEU A 312 -19.88 -7.51 9.60
C LEU A 312 -21.05 -6.57 9.96
N LEU A 313 -21.29 -5.51 9.18
CA LEU A 313 -22.42 -4.60 9.38
C LEU A 313 -23.77 -5.20 8.96
N GLN A 314 -23.79 -6.34 8.26
CA GLN A 314 -25.00 -6.99 7.79
C GLN A 314 -25.62 -7.88 8.89
N LYS A 315 -26.93 -8.15 8.79
CA LYS A 315 -27.70 -8.96 9.75
C LYS A 315 -27.10 -10.35 10.02
N ASN A 316 -26.41 -10.95 9.04
CA ASN A 316 -25.73 -12.24 9.14
C ASN A 316 -24.20 -12.12 8.94
N GLY A 317 -23.63 -10.96 9.26
CA GLY A 317 -22.27 -10.59 8.90
C GLY A 317 -21.21 -11.58 9.36
N ALA A 318 -21.27 -12.04 10.62
CA ALA A 318 -20.31 -13.01 11.14
C ALA A 318 -20.29 -14.32 10.35
N ALA A 319 -21.44 -14.82 9.91
CA ALA A 319 -21.53 -16.04 9.10
C ALA A 319 -21.02 -15.83 7.66
N GLU A 320 -21.25 -14.66 7.07
CA GLU A 320 -20.69 -14.30 5.77
C GLU A 320 -19.16 -14.17 5.83
N VAL A 321 -18.62 -13.58 6.89
CA VAL A 321 -17.18 -13.46 7.12
C VAL A 321 -16.54 -14.82 7.35
N GLU A 322 -17.15 -15.69 8.15
CA GLU A 322 -16.70 -17.08 8.29
C GLU A 322 -16.63 -17.76 6.92
N ALA A 323 -17.70 -17.68 6.13
CA ALA A 323 -17.76 -18.30 4.81
C ALA A 323 -16.68 -17.73 3.85
N LEU A 324 -16.45 -16.41 3.87
CA LEU A 324 -15.38 -15.77 3.09
C LEU A 324 -13.99 -16.30 3.49
N LEU A 325 -13.71 -16.40 4.80
CA LEU A 325 -12.44 -16.90 5.31
C LEU A 325 -12.15 -18.34 4.87
N PHE A 326 -13.15 -19.23 4.95
CA PHE A 326 -12.99 -20.62 4.53
C PHE A 326 -12.84 -20.74 3.00
N ALA A 327 -13.56 -19.94 2.21
CA ALA A 327 -13.36 -19.90 0.76
C ALA A 327 -11.94 -19.41 0.40
N LEU A 328 -11.46 -18.37 1.08
CA LEU A 328 -10.07 -17.89 0.94
C LEU A 328 -9.06 -18.95 1.40
N LEU A 329 -9.36 -19.72 2.44
CA LEU A 329 -8.45 -20.72 2.97
C LEU A 329 -8.14 -21.81 1.92
N GLU A 330 -9.14 -22.20 1.14
CA GLU A 330 -8.98 -23.18 0.07
C GLU A 330 -8.14 -22.64 -1.10
N ARG A 331 -8.31 -21.36 -1.45
CA ARG A 331 -7.69 -20.75 -2.65
C ARG A 331 -6.34 -20.09 -2.35
N ALA A 332 -6.29 -19.28 -1.29
CA ALA A 332 -5.18 -18.44 -0.86
C ALA A 332 -5.02 -18.48 0.68
N PRO A 333 -4.55 -19.60 1.27
CA PRO A 333 -4.48 -19.79 2.72
C PRO A 333 -3.59 -18.76 3.41
N ASP A 334 -2.50 -18.32 2.79
CA ASP A 334 -1.64 -17.30 3.37
C ASP A 334 -2.40 -15.97 3.54
N ARG A 335 -3.28 -15.64 2.59
CA ARG A 335 -4.14 -14.44 2.66
C ARG A 335 -5.27 -14.62 3.66
N SER A 336 -5.85 -15.82 3.72
CA SER A 336 -6.84 -16.16 4.74
C SER A 336 -6.28 -16.02 6.16
N ALA A 337 -5.05 -16.48 6.40
CA ALA A 337 -4.37 -16.33 7.69
C ALA A 337 -4.12 -14.87 8.07
N VAL A 338 -3.66 -14.04 7.11
CA VAL A 338 -3.47 -12.60 7.34
C VAL A 338 -4.79 -11.91 7.68
N LEU A 339 -5.86 -12.24 6.96
CA LEU A 339 -7.20 -11.68 7.23
C LEU A 339 -7.75 -12.13 8.59
N PHE A 340 -7.55 -13.41 8.93
CA PHE A 340 -7.95 -13.97 10.23
C PHE A 340 -7.21 -13.29 11.39
N ALA A 341 -5.89 -13.12 11.30
CA ALA A 341 -5.11 -12.44 12.33
C ALA A 341 -5.56 -10.98 12.53
N TRP A 342 -5.90 -10.28 11.45
CA TRP A 342 -6.48 -8.94 11.53
C TRP A 342 -7.85 -8.96 12.22
N LEU A 343 -8.72 -9.92 11.90
CA LEU A 343 -10.01 -10.09 12.56
C LEU A 343 -9.87 -10.40 14.06
N GLU A 344 -8.92 -11.24 14.46
CA GLU A 344 -8.66 -11.49 15.88
C GLU A 344 -8.25 -10.23 16.64
N GLN A 345 -7.49 -9.35 15.98
CA GLN A 345 -7.03 -8.10 16.58
C GLN A 345 -8.14 -7.05 16.66
N GLU A 346 -8.87 -6.81 15.58
CA GLU A 346 -9.81 -5.68 15.47
C GLU A 346 -11.27 -6.07 15.74
N HIS A 347 -11.61 -7.36 15.64
CA HIS A 347 -12.98 -7.88 15.68
C HIS A 347 -13.05 -9.24 16.41
N ALA A 348 -12.37 -9.39 17.55
CA ALA A 348 -12.25 -10.65 18.29
C ALA A 348 -13.60 -11.37 18.51
N ASP A 349 -14.66 -10.61 18.82
CA ASP A 349 -16.00 -11.17 19.03
C ASP A 349 -16.59 -11.83 17.78
N ALA A 350 -16.22 -11.34 16.59
CA ALA A 350 -16.71 -11.86 15.32
C ALA A 350 -16.10 -13.22 14.95
N VAL A 351 -14.92 -13.56 15.48
CA VAL A 351 -14.21 -14.83 15.20
C VAL A 351 -14.32 -15.86 16.33
N ALA A 352 -14.73 -15.44 17.53
CA ALA A 352 -14.71 -16.26 18.73
C ALA A 352 -15.43 -17.62 18.56
N SER A 353 -16.53 -17.66 17.79
CA SER A 353 -17.33 -18.88 17.60
C SER A 353 -16.72 -19.90 16.63
N TYR A 354 -15.80 -19.50 15.76
CA TYR A 354 -15.21 -20.38 14.73
C TYR A 354 -13.68 -20.42 14.73
N ARG A 355 -13.01 -19.82 15.72
CA ARG A 355 -11.55 -19.87 15.89
C ARG A 355 -10.97 -21.29 15.81
N ASP A 356 -11.44 -22.18 16.70
CA ASP A 356 -10.96 -23.58 16.75
C ASP A 356 -11.24 -24.35 15.45
N LYS A 357 -12.28 -23.96 14.71
CA LYS A 357 -12.60 -24.56 13.42
C LYS A 357 -11.62 -24.06 12.35
N PHE A 358 -11.32 -22.76 12.34
CA PHE A 358 -10.36 -22.16 11.42
C PHE A 358 -8.95 -22.72 11.64
N ASP A 359 -8.47 -22.76 12.87
CA ASP A 359 -7.12 -23.26 13.21
C ASP A 359 -6.91 -24.71 12.75
N ARG A 360 -7.93 -25.57 12.96
CA ARG A 360 -7.90 -26.96 12.48
C ARG A 360 -7.83 -27.04 10.95
N ALA A 361 -8.71 -26.33 10.26
CA ALA A 361 -8.75 -26.33 8.79
C ALA A 361 -7.46 -25.75 8.19
N PHE A 362 -6.91 -24.69 8.78
CA PHE A 362 -5.64 -24.10 8.36
C PHE A 362 -4.48 -25.07 8.53
N GLY A 363 -4.42 -25.78 9.68
CA GLY A 363 -3.44 -26.82 9.93
C GLY A 363 -3.54 -28.03 8.98
N GLU A 364 -4.74 -28.35 8.50
CA GLU A 364 -4.96 -29.39 7.49
C GLU A 364 -4.48 -28.95 6.10
N VAL A 365 -4.91 -27.77 5.63
CA VAL A 365 -4.50 -27.21 4.32
C VAL A 365 -2.99 -27.05 4.24
N THR A 366 -2.36 -26.55 5.31
CA THR A 366 -0.91 -26.36 5.36
C THR A 366 -0.17 -27.70 5.27
N ARG A 367 -0.62 -28.74 6.00
CA ARG A 367 -0.04 -30.09 5.90
C ARG A 367 -0.16 -30.66 4.48
N THR A 368 -1.35 -30.56 3.87
CA THR A 368 -1.56 -31.07 2.51
C THR A 368 -0.64 -30.38 1.49
N ARG A 369 -0.42 -29.07 1.61
CA ARG A 369 0.51 -28.33 0.74
C ARG A 369 1.96 -28.78 0.93
N LEU A 370 2.40 -28.96 2.18
CA LEU A 370 3.74 -29.45 2.48
C LEU A 370 3.99 -30.86 1.91
N THR A 371 3.01 -31.76 2.02
CA THR A 371 3.10 -33.11 1.45
C THR A 371 3.11 -33.13 -0.08
N ARG A 372 2.50 -32.14 -0.74
CA ARG A 372 2.53 -32.03 -2.21
C ARG A 372 3.81 -31.39 -2.77
N ALA A 373 4.50 -30.61 -1.94
CA ALA A 373 5.73 -29.92 -2.32
C ALA A 373 7.00 -30.75 -2.07
N ALA A 374 6.94 -31.75 -1.20
CA ALA A 374 7.99 -32.74 -0.96
C ALA A 374 7.86 -33.92 -1.94
#